data_AF-A0A9E0L3C6-F1
#
_entry.id   AF-A0A9E0L3C6-F1
#
_cell.length_a   1.000
_cell.length_b   1.000
_cell.length_c   1.000
_cell.angle_alpha   90.00
_cell.angle_beta   90.00
_cell.angle_gamma   90.00
#
_symmetry.space_group_name_H-M   'P 1'
#
loop_
_entity.id
_entity.type
_entity.pdbx_description
1 polymer ?
#
loop_
_entity_poly.entity_id
_entity_poly.type
_entity_poly.pdbx_seq_one_letter_code
_entity_poly.pdbx_strand_id
1 'polypeptide(L)'
;MARAKKPPPPTHEEFVFHVRAPSLSYSFSIEHNRQRREWRPFDEHQTVNFITECIWPDRFKGREGKATLYPEPAFIDHKLLDDDDVRRKWIGYVRATKGEFETTLWLPPPVCWRLGEAMASGLIRSMLTNGPIEPRGMHRATSASFYGQEFDPVAYVG
;
A
#
# COMPACT_ATOMS: atom_id res chain seq x y z
N MET A 1 -33.75 23.22 -23.85
CA MET A 1 -33.40 22.08 -22.98
C MET A 1 -32.21 22.48 -22.11
N ALA A 2 -32.37 22.56 -20.79
CA ALA A 2 -31.28 22.91 -19.89
C ALA A 2 -30.28 21.74 -19.83
N ARG A 3 -29.01 22.00 -20.16
CA ARG A 3 -27.94 21.01 -20.12
C ARG A 3 -27.72 20.64 -18.65
N ALA A 4 -28.01 19.38 -18.28
CA ALA A 4 -27.77 18.90 -16.93
C ALA A 4 -26.30 19.18 -16.55
N LYS A 5 -26.08 19.91 -15.46
CA LYS A 5 -24.74 20.14 -14.92
C LYS A 5 -24.14 18.76 -14.59
N LYS A 6 -22.95 18.47 -15.12
CA LYS A 6 -22.23 17.26 -14.76
C LYS A 6 -21.97 17.28 -13.25
N PRO A 7 -22.11 16.14 -12.55
CA PRO A 7 -21.75 16.06 -11.15
C PRO A 7 -20.26 16.41 -10.97
N PRO A 8 -19.88 16.99 -9.83
CA PRO A 8 -18.49 17.25 -9.52
C PRO A 8 -17.68 15.94 -9.55
N PRO A 9 -16.39 15.99 -9.91
CA PRO A 9 -15.54 14.81 -9.92
C PRO A 9 -15.43 14.24 -8.49
N PRO A 10 -15.34 12.91 -8.34
CA PRO A 10 -15.12 12.28 -7.04
C PRO A 10 -13.77 12.74 -6.47
N THR A 11 -13.76 13.05 -5.17
CA THR A 11 -12.54 13.44 -4.44
C THR A 11 -11.91 12.27 -3.70
N HIS A 12 -12.65 11.17 -3.53
CA HIS A 12 -12.24 9.95 -2.87
C HIS A 12 -12.51 8.76 -3.76
N GLU A 13 -11.74 7.71 -3.56
CA GLU A 13 -11.92 6.47 -4.27
C GLU A 13 -11.61 5.26 -3.41
N GLU A 14 -12.41 4.22 -3.64
CA GLU A 14 -12.24 2.91 -3.05
C GLU A 14 -11.66 1.97 -4.09
N PHE A 15 -10.85 1.02 -3.65
CA PHE A 15 -10.39 -0.08 -4.47
C PHE A 15 -10.55 -1.39 -3.71
N VAL A 16 -11.07 -2.39 -4.40
CA VAL A 16 -11.22 -3.75 -3.85
C VAL A 16 -10.41 -4.71 -4.69
N PHE A 17 -9.65 -5.57 -4.03
CA PHE A 17 -8.71 -6.49 -4.64
C PHE A 17 -8.96 -7.92 -4.21
N HIS A 18 -8.77 -8.87 -5.12
CA HIS A 18 -8.45 -10.26 -4.80
C HIS A 18 -6.94 -10.44 -4.71
N VAL A 19 -6.47 -11.20 -3.72
CA VAL A 19 -5.06 -11.56 -3.55
C VAL A 19 -4.83 -12.93 -4.19
N ARG A 20 -3.90 -13.03 -5.15
CA ARG A 20 -3.72 -14.22 -5.99
C ARG A 20 -2.37 -14.95 -5.83
N ALA A 21 -1.33 -14.29 -5.33
CA ALA A 21 -0.04 -14.96 -5.05
C ALA A 21 0.82 -14.15 -4.07
N PRO A 22 1.05 -14.62 -2.84
CA PRO A 22 1.98 -14.03 -1.89
C PRO A 22 3.42 -14.46 -2.16
N SER A 23 4.35 -13.52 -2.05
CA SER A 23 5.79 -13.74 -2.09
C SER A 23 6.49 -12.85 -1.07
N LEU A 24 7.30 -13.46 -0.20
CA LEU A 24 8.20 -12.73 0.70
C LEU A 24 9.41 -12.27 -0.11
N SER A 25 9.81 -11.00 0.01
CA SER A 25 10.98 -10.48 -0.67
C SER A 25 11.84 -9.65 0.27
N TYR A 26 13.14 -9.91 0.27
CA TYR A 26 14.13 -9.11 0.97
C TYR A 26 14.58 -7.96 0.08
N SER A 27 14.54 -6.72 0.58
CA SER A 27 14.96 -5.52 -0.15
C SER A 27 15.99 -4.75 0.66
N PHE A 28 17.02 -4.22 -0.01
CA PHE A 28 17.99 -3.33 0.61
C PHE A 28 18.30 -2.17 -0.33
N SER A 29 18.45 -0.97 0.23
CA SER A 29 18.86 0.22 -0.52
C SER A 29 20.16 0.78 0.07
N ILE A 30 21.08 1.18 -0.82
CA ILE A 30 22.38 1.74 -0.46
C ILE A 30 22.36 3.22 -0.80
N GLU A 31 22.57 4.09 0.19
CA GLU A 31 22.82 5.50 -0.10
C GLU A 31 24.31 5.70 -0.38
N HIS A 32 24.59 6.40 -1.48
CA HIS A 32 25.93 6.82 -1.81
C HIS A 32 26.16 8.25 -1.30
N ASN A 33 26.57 8.42 -0.03
CA ASN A 33 27.01 9.72 0.44
C ASN A 33 28.39 10.07 -0.14
N ARG A 34 28.39 10.77 -1.29
CA ARG A 34 29.62 11.16 -2.01
C ARG A 34 30.57 12.01 -1.16
N GLN A 35 30.08 12.73 -0.16
CA GLN A 35 30.90 13.61 0.69
C GLN A 35 31.64 12.83 1.77
N ARG A 36 31.04 11.75 2.30
CA ARG A 36 31.64 10.97 3.38
C ARG A 36 32.46 9.77 2.92
N ARG A 37 32.38 9.37 1.64
CA ARG A 37 32.99 8.12 1.10
C ARG A 37 32.65 6.88 1.93
N GLU A 38 31.54 6.93 2.66
CA GLU A 38 31.03 5.85 3.48
C GLU A 38 29.84 5.22 2.78
N TRP A 39 29.85 3.90 2.71
CA TRP A 39 28.70 3.11 2.30
C TRP A 39 27.92 2.80 3.56
N ARG A 40 26.74 3.40 3.72
CA ARG A 40 25.79 2.97 4.75
C ARG A 40 24.56 2.44 4.02
N PRO A 41 24.07 1.24 4.38
CA PRO A 41 22.72 0.86 3.98
C PRO A 41 21.80 1.97 4.46
N PHE A 42 21.06 2.56 3.52
CA PHE A 42 20.08 3.59 3.84
C PHE A 42 18.91 2.96 4.58
N ASP A 43 18.55 1.74 4.15
CA ASP A 43 17.38 1.05 4.64
C ASP A 43 17.48 -0.44 4.22
N GLU A 44 17.63 -1.34 5.19
CA GLU A 44 17.45 -2.78 5.02
C GLU A 44 16.07 -3.15 5.57
N HIS A 45 15.18 -3.63 4.71
CA HIS A 45 13.85 -4.03 5.15
C HIS A 45 13.33 -5.23 4.36
N GLN A 46 12.68 -6.12 5.10
CA GLN A 46 11.93 -7.21 4.50
C GLN A 46 10.58 -6.65 4.00
N THR A 47 10.09 -7.11 2.87
CA THR A 47 8.79 -6.70 2.30
C THR A 47 7.94 -7.93 2.02
N VAL A 48 6.62 -7.74 1.99
CA VAL A 48 5.72 -8.77 1.48
C VAL A 48 5.07 -8.27 0.20
N ASN A 49 5.27 -9.01 -0.88
CA ASN A 49 4.72 -8.71 -2.19
C ASN A 49 3.58 -9.66 -2.51
N PHE A 50 2.55 -9.15 -3.17
CA PHE A 50 1.43 -9.96 -3.62
C PHE A 50 0.99 -9.56 -5.01
N ILE A 51 0.53 -10.53 -5.78
CA ILE A 51 -0.25 -10.26 -6.98
C ILE A 51 -1.69 -10.01 -6.55
N THR A 52 -2.25 -8.91 -7.00
CA THR A 52 -3.65 -8.56 -6.79
C THR A 52 -4.41 -8.52 -8.11
N GLU A 53 -5.71 -8.75 -8.05
CA GLU A 53 -6.61 -8.47 -9.15
C GLU A 53 -7.67 -7.49 -8.66
N CYS A 54 -7.84 -6.37 -9.37
CA CYS A 54 -8.84 -5.38 -9.04
C CYS A 54 -10.25 -5.88 -9.35
N ILE A 55 -11.18 -5.71 -8.41
CA ILE A 55 -12.59 -6.09 -8.51
C ILE A 55 -13.48 -4.85 -8.60
N TRP A 56 -13.07 -3.76 -7.93
CA TRP A 56 -13.69 -2.45 -7.94
C TRP A 56 -12.58 -1.39 -8.05
N PRO A 57 -12.67 -0.39 -8.96
CA PRO A 57 -13.81 -0.05 -9.81
C PRO A 57 -13.94 -0.90 -11.04
N ASP A 58 -15.14 -0.89 -11.64
CA ASP A 58 -15.41 -1.49 -12.94
C ASP A 58 -14.40 -1.09 -14.02
N ARG A 59 -13.90 0.15 -14.00
CA ARG A 59 -12.91 0.65 -15.00
C ARG A 59 -11.53 -0.02 -14.90
N PHE A 60 -11.23 -0.64 -13.75
CA PHE A 60 -9.99 -1.36 -13.49
C PHE A 60 -10.23 -2.84 -13.18
N LYS A 61 -11.48 -3.30 -13.21
CA LYS A 61 -11.87 -4.67 -12.89
C LYS A 61 -11.15 -5.68 -13.78
N GLY A 62 -10.69 -6.77 -13.17
CA GLY A 62 -9.92 -7.84 -13.81
C GLY A 62 -8.46 -7.48 -14.10
N ARG A 63 -8.01 -6.25 -13.77
CA ARG A 63 -6.60 -5.90 -13.95
C ARG A 63 -5.76 -6.51 -12.84
N GLU A 64 -4.69 -7.17 -13.27
CA GLU A 64 -3.63 -7.58 -12.38
C GLU A 64 -2.82 -6.37 -11.93
N GLY A 65 -2.48 -6.34 -10.65
CA GLY A 65 -1.61 -5.36 -10.03
C GLY A 65 -0.63 -6.01 -9.07
N LYS A 66 0.31 -5.19 -8.60
CA LYS A 66 1.26 -5.58 -7.55
C LYS A 66 0.89 -4.84 -6.27
N ALA A 67 0.81 -5.56 -5.17
CA ALA A 67 0.68 -4.99 -3.85
C ALA A 67 1.94 -5.24 -3.03
N THR A 68 2.46 -4.21 -2.38
CA THR A 68 3.64 -4.30 -1.53
C THR A 68 3.28 -3.82 -0.12
N LEU A 69 3.51 -4.67 0.86
CA LEU A 69 3.46 -4.33 2.27
C LEU A 69 4.89 -4.08 2.76
N TYR A 70 5.15 -2.84 3.15
CA TYR A 70 6.36 -2.48 3.85
C TYR A 70 6.08 -2.56 5.36
N PRO A 71 6.92 -3.25 6.15
CA PRO A 71 6.96 -2.96 7.57
C PRO A 71 7.35 -1.48 7.68
N GLU A 72 6.56 -0.69 8.40
CA GLU A 72 6.99 0.61 8.87
C GLU A 72 8.37 0.39 9.49
N PRO A 73 9.41 1.13 9.06
CA PRO A 73 10.75 0.90 9.58
C PRO A 73 10.64 0.93 11.10
N ALA A 74 10.98 -0.19 11.74
CA ALA A 74 11.10 -0.22 13.19
C ALA A 74 12.13 0.83 13.51
N PHE A 75 11.69 2.02 13.91
CA PHE A 75 12.43 3.26 13.82
C PHE A 75 13.87 3.09 14.31
N ILE A 76 14.80 2.90 13.35
CA ILE A 76 16.22 2.94 13.64
C ILE A 76 16.50 4.42 13.87
N ASP A 77 16.54 4.76 15.16
CA ASP A 77 16.84 6.07 15.73
C ASP A 77 15.74 7.14 15.54
N HIS A 78 14.95 7.33 16.59
CA HIS A 78 13.92 8.37 16.69
C HIS A 78 14.44 9.79 16.37
N LYS A 79 15.75 10.03 16.46
CA LYS A 79 16.40 11.31 16.17
C LYS A 79 16.51 11.65 14.67
N LEU A 80 16.30 10.71 13.77
CA LEU A 80 16.31 10.96 12.31
C LEU A 80 14.91 11.28 11.75
N LEU A 81 13.88 11.30 12.60
CA LEU A 81 12.46 11.38 12.20
C LEU A 81 11.81 12.74 12.47
N ASP A 82 12.52 13.67 13.12
CA ASP A 82 11.94 14.97 13.51
C ASP A 82 11.50 15.81 12.31
N ASP A 83 11.94 15.48 11.09
CA ASP A 83 11.57 16.21 9.87
C ASP A 83 10.40 15.61 9.08
N ASP A 84 9.94 14.38 9.38
CA ASP A 84 9.01 13.66 8.49
C ASP A 84 7.77 13.09 9.21
N ASP A 85 7.14 13.96 10.00
CA ASP A 85 5.73 13.83 10.43
C ASP A 85 4.77 13.62 9.24
N VAL A 86 5.23 13.94 8.03
CA VAL A 86 4.58 13.61 6.76
C VAL A 86 4.63 12.11 6.48
N ARG A 87 5.77 11.42 6.65
CA ARG A 87 5.88 9.97 6.35
C ARG A 87 5.04 9.09 7.26
N ARG A 88 4.89 9.47 8.54
CA ARG A 88 3.97 8.79 9.49
C ARG A 88 2.50 8.84 9.05
N LYS A 89 2.12 9.79 8.20
CA LYS A 89 0.74 9.96 7.70
C LYS A 89 0.47 9.21 6.39
N TRP A 90 1.45 8.51 5.82
CA TRP A 90 1.28 7.78 4.56
C TRP A 90 0.85 6.35 4.88
N ILE A 91 -0.46 6.17 5.06
CA ILE A 91 -1.10 4.85 5.21
C ILE A 91 -0.95 4.01 3.93
N GLY A 92 -0.50 4.62 2.83
CA GLY A 92 -0.14 3.96 1.60
C GLY A 92 -0.54 4.76 0.37
N TYR A 93 -0.34 4.19 -0.81
CA TYR A 93 -0.90 4.70 -2.05
C TYR A 93 -1.36 3.58 -2.97
N VAL A 94 -2.30 3.90 -3.85
CA VAL A 94 -2.68 3.11 -5.03
C VAL A 94 -2.35 3.93 -6.27
N ARG A 95 -1.56 3.38 -7.18
CA ARG A 95 -1.28 3.98 -8.49
C ARG A 95 -2.03 3.19 -9.54
N ALA A 96 -3.09 3.78 -10.10
CA ALA A 96 -3.98 3.13 -11.04
C ALA A 96 -4.03 3.92 -12.36
N THR A 97 -3.21 3.50 -13.32
CA THR A 97 -3.13 4.09 -14.66
C THR A 97 -3.55 3.10 -15.75
N LYS A 98 -3.41 3.46 -17.03
CA LYS A 98 -3.68 2.52 -18.13
C LYS A 98 -2.64 1.39 -18.23
N GLY A 99 -1.38 1.65 -17.87
CA GLY A 99 -0.27 0.71 -18.02
C GLY A 99 0.28 0.15 -16.71
N GLU A 100 -0.20 0.65 -15.57
CA GLU A 100 0.36 0.32 -14.27
C GLU A 100 -0.75 0.28 -13.22
N PHE A 101 -0.73 -0.77 -12.42
CA PHE A 101 -1.61 -0.93 -11.27
C PHE A 101 -0.77 -1.41 -10.08
N GLU A 102 -0.50 -0.52 -9.14
CA GLU A 102 0.35 -0.76 -7.98
C GLU A 102 -0.34 -0.32 -6.70
N THR A 103 -0.16 -1.05 -5.61
CA THR A 103 -0.59 -0.68 -4.27
C THR A 103 0.55 -0.84 -3.29
N THR A 104 0.79 0.18 -2.47
CA THR A 104 1.85 0.16 -1.46
C THR A 104 1.25 0.58 -0.12
N LEU A 105 1.46 -0.22 0.93
CA LEU A 105 1.02 0.10 2.29
C LEU A 105 2.20 -0.02 3.26
N TRP A 106 2.26 0.88 4.24
CA TRP A 106 3.20 0.81 5.36
C TRP A 106 2.44 0.41 6.62
N LEU A 107 2.86 -0.66 7.26
CA LEU A 107 2.18 -1.25 8.42
C LEU A 107 3.18 -1.55 9.53
N PRO A 108 2.79 -1.46 10.82
CA PRO A 108 3.66 -1.88 11.91
C PRO A 108 4.26 -3.28 11.65
N PRO A 109 5.57 -3.52 11.90
CA PRO A 109 6.23 -4.78 11.50
C PRO A 109 5.49 -6.06 11.94
N PRO A 110 4.98 -6.17 13.18
CA PRO A 110 4.23 -7.37 13.60
C PRO A 110 2.93 -7.58 12.81
N VAL A 111 2.27 -6.50 12.38
CA VAL A 111 1.04 -6.54 11.58
C VAL A 111 1.37 -6.97 10.16
N CYS A 112 2.44 -6.41 9.58
CA CYS A 112 2.93 -6.76 8.24
C CYS A 112 3.18 -8.28 8.12
N TRP A 113 3.86 -8.89 9.09
CA TRP A 113 4.16 -10.32 9.05
C TRP A 113 2.94 -11.22 9.20
N ARG A 114 2.05 -10.89 10.15
CA ARG A 114 0.81 -11.66 10.35
C ARG A 114 -0.09 -11.63 9.13
N LEU A 115 -0.20 -10.48 8.46
CA LEU A 115 -0.95 -10.36 7.21
C LEU A 115 -0.29 -11.15 6.08
N GLY A 116 1.04 -11.11 5.98
CA GLY A 116 1.79 -11.91 5.01
C GLY A 116 1.53 -13.41 5.17
N GLU A 117 1.59 -13.92 6.40
CA GLU A 117 1.28 -15.33 6.71
C GLU A 117 -0.18 -15.69 6.41
N ALA A 118 -1.12 -14.83 6.82
CA ALA A 118 -2.55 -15.03 6.57
C ALA A 118 -2.91 -15.01 5.07
N MET A 119 -2.22 -14.19 4.27
CA MET A 119 -2.37 -14.22 2.81
C MET A 119 -1.70 -15.46 2.19
N ALA A 120 -0.52 -15.87 2.69
CA ALA A 120 0.19 -17.08 2.27
C ALA A 120 -0.59 -18.37 2.48
N SER A 121 -1.28 -18.46 3.62
CA SER A 121 -2.19 -19.58 3.93
C SER A 121 -3.51 -19.53 3.16
N GLY A 122 -3.78 -18.44 2.42
CA GLY A 122 -5.06 -18.22 1.75
C GLY A 122 -6.22 -17.94 2.71
N LEU A 123 -5.93 -17.61 3.97
CA LEU A 123 -6.92 -17.16 4.95
C LEU A 123 -7.46 -15.80 4.52
N ILE A 124 -6.59 -14.84 4.22
CA ILE A 124 -6.95 -13.53 3.65
C ILE A 124 -6.89 -13.64 2.13
N ARG A 125 -7.98 -13.22 1.47
CA ARG A 125 -8.11 -13.29 0.00
C ARG A 125 -8.49 -11.98 -0.64
N SER A 126 -8.85 -10.98 0.17
CA SER A 126 -9.26 -9.69 -0.36
C SER A 126 -8.72 -8.52 0.47
N MET A 127 -8.49 -7.41 -0.21
CA MET A 127 -8.06 -6.15 0.38
C MET A 127 -8.98 -5.03 -0.13
N LEU A 128 -9.45 -4.19 0.78
CA LEU A 128 -10.14 -2.94 0.49
C LEU A 128 -9.23 -1.78 0.90
N THR A 129 -9.06 -0.79 0.02
CA THR A 129 -8.38 0.46 0.34
C THR A 129 -9.25 1.64 -0.02
N ASN A 130 -9.22 2.70 0.78
CA ASN A 130 -9.95 3.96 0.49
C ASN A 130 -9.04 5.16 0.75
N GLY A 131 -9.13 6.19 -0.08
CA GLY A 131 -8.75 7.54 0.31
C GLY A 131 -8.84 8.58 -0.81
N PRO A 132 -8.26 9.78 -0.58
CA PRO A 132 -8.38 10.89 -1.53
C PRO A 132 -7.62 10.62 -2.82
N ILE A 133 -8.17 11.11 -3.93
CA ILE A 133 -7.52 11.07 -5.24
C ILE A 133 -6.48 12.18 -5.31
N GLU A 134 -5.23 11.79 -5.53
CA GLU A 134 -4.09 12.69 -5.73
C GLU A 134 -3.83 12.90 -7.25
N PRO A 135 -3.11 13.97 -7.64
CA PRO A 135 -2.79 14.21 -9.05
C PRO A 135 -2.04 13.02 -9.71
N ARG A 136 -2.21 12.87 -11.03
CA ARG A 136 -1.50 11.89 -11.88
C ARG A 136 -1.91 10.40 -11.69
N GLY A 137 -3.14 10.14 -11.26
CA GLY A 137 -3.66 8.77 -11.15
C GLY A 137 -3.13 8.01 -9.94
N MET A 138 -2.79 8.76 -8.89
CA MET A 138 -2.41 8.25 -7.59
C MET A 138 -3.55 8.48 -6.62
N HIS A 139 -3.75 7.56 -5.69
CA HIS A 139 -4.76 7.64 -4.65
C HIS A 139 -4.05 7.41 -3.35
N ARG A 140 -4.12 8.35 -2.41
CA ARG A 140 -3.55 8.13 -1.10
C ARG A 140 -4.44 7.14 -0.36
N ALA A 141 -3.92 6.01 0.07
CA ALA A 141 -4.66 5.14 0.96
C ALA A 141 -4.70 5.82 2.34
N THR A 142 -5.90 6.01 2.87
CA THR A 142 -6.16 6.49 4.24
C THR A 142 -6.73 5.39 5.12
N SER A 143 -7.15 4.28 4.53
CA SER A 143 -7.49 3.06 5.25
C SER A 143 -7.23 1.85 4.38
N ALA A 144 -6.94 0.73 5.04
CA ALA A 144 -6.89 -0.59 4.43
C ALA A 144 -7.63 -1.59 5.34
N SER A 145 -8.36 -2.52 4.73
CA SER A 145 -9.04 -3.60 5.44
C SER A 145 -8.84 -4.89 4.69
N PHE A 146 -8.62 -5.97 5.43
CA PHE A 146 -8.28 -7.27 4.87
C PHE A 146 -9.34 -8.29 5.27
N TYR A 147 -9.82 -9.07 4.29
CA TYR A 147 -10.96 -9.98 4.47
C TYR A 147 -10.58 -11.41 4.12
N GLY A 148 -11.08 -12.35 4.93
CA GLY A 148 -10.69 -13.76 4.90
C GLY A 148 -11.72 -14.71 5.50
N GLN A 149 -11.50 -16.03 5.37
CA GLN A 149 -12.48 -17.05 5.74
C GLN A 149 -12.71 -17.17 7.26
N GLU A 150 -11.80 -16.69 8.11
CA GLU A 150 -11.92 -16.71 9.58
C GLU A 150 -11.18 -15.56 10.29
N PHE A 151 -10.99 -14.40 9.64
CA PHE A 151 -10.34 -13.25 10.27
C PHE A 151 -11.36 -12.12 10.48
N ASP A 152 -11.62 -11.79 11.75
CA ASP A 152 -12.29 -10.55 12.14
C ASP A 152 -11.52 -9.40 11.48
N PRO A 153 -12.16 -8.45 10.76
CA PRO A 153 -11.45 -7.40 10.08
C PRO A 153 -10.60 -6.64 11.09
N VAL A 154 -9.28 -6.84 11.04
CA VAL A 154 -8.35 -5.91 11.67
C VAL A 154 -8.40 -4.66 10.82
N ALA A 155 -9.40 -3.83 11.11
CA ALA A 155 -9.35 -2.41 10.86
C ALA A 155 -8.25 -1.88 11.78
N TYR A 156 -7.00 -1.91 11.32
CA TYR A 156 -5.99 -1.10 11.99
C TYR A 156 -6.28 0.35 11.61
N VAL A 157 -7.00 0.99 12.52
CA VAL A 157 -7.21 2.43 12.59
C VAL A 157 -5.88 3.03 13.04
N GLY A 158 -5.23 3.75 12.13
CA GLY A 158 -4.19 4.73 12.43
C GLY A 158 -4.71 6.09 12.04
#